data_AF-A0A0F5YLF7-F1
#
_entry.id   AF-A0A0F5YLF7-F1
#
_cell.length_a   1.000
_cell.length_b   1.000
_cell.length_c   1.000
_cell.angle_alpha   90.00
_cell.angle_beta   90.00
_cell.angle_gamma   90.00
#
_symmetry.space_group_name_H-M   'P 1'
#
loop_
_entity.id
_entity.type
_entity.pdbx_description
1 polymer ?
#
loop_
_entity_poly.entity_id
_entity_poly.type
_entity_poly.pdbx_seq_one_letter_code
_entity_poly.pdbx_strand_id
1 'polypeptide(L)' 'MVEPRPSAPTVKFVDEYCQLYKNLFPEVRSFEAFKYLHLGMMSDIKRKTLPAIAKVLGLKNHQILHHFLT' A
#
# COMPACT_ATOMS: atom_id res chain seq x y z
N MET A 1 5.36 -2.27 -25.35
CA MET A 1 5.11 -2.74 -23.97
C MET A 1 5.37 -1.57 -23.05
N VAL A 2 4.35 -1.05 -22.37
CA VAL A 2 4.53 0.07 -21.42
C VAL A 2 5.21 -0.51 -20.18
N GLU A 3 6.41 -0.02 -19.87
CA GLU A 3 7.11 -0.43 -18.65
C GLU A 3 6.24 -0.06 -17.43
N PRO A 4 5.97 -1.01 -16.51
CA PRO A 4 5.19 -0.73 -15.32
C PRO A 4 5.91 0.33 -14.48
N ARG A 5 5.20 1.42 -14.12
CA ARG A 5 5.79 2.46 -13.27
C ARG A 5 6.38 1.83 -12.00
N PRO A 6 7.54 2.28 -11.51
CA PRO A 6 8.04 1.82 -10.23
C PRO A 6 7.07 2.24 -9.11
N SER A 7 6.86 1.34 -8.14
CA SER A 7 6.04 1.64 -6.97
C SER A 7 6.69 2.75 -6.15
N ALA A 8 5.90 3.68 -5.61
CA ALA A 8 6.41 4.73 -4.72
C ALA A 8 7.17 4.12 -3.52
N PRO A 9 8.39 4.61 -3.21
CA PRO A 9 9.16 4.14 -2.06
C PRO A 9 8.45 4.53 -0.76
N THR A 10 8.44 3.63 0.22
CA THR A 10 7.86 3.84 1.54
C THR A 10 8.94 3.69 2.62
N VAL A 11 8.65 3.05 3.74
CA VAL A 11 9.65 2.73 4.76
C VAL A 11 10.44 1.52 4.28
N LYS A 12 11.78 1.60 4.28
CA LYS A 12 12.67 0.53 3.78
C LYS A 12 12.31 -0.86 4.30
N PHE A 13 11.99 -0.98 5.58
CA PHE A 13 11.54 -2.24 6.18
C PHE A 13 10.29 -2.82 5.52
N VAL A 14 9.29 -1.98 5.23
CA VAL A 14 8.05 -2.39 4.55
C VAL A 14 8.33 -2.69 3.08
N ASP A 15 9.14 -1.89 2.41
CA ASP A 15 9.51 -2.13 1.02
C ASP A 15 10.25 -3.47 0.85
N GLU A 16 11.23 -3.77 1.71
CA GLU A 16 11.98 -5.04 1.71
C GLU A 16 11.06 -6.24 1.99
N TYR A 17 10.21 -6.14 3.01
CA TYR A 17 9.22 -7.19 3.31
C TYR A 17 8.26 -7.40 2.13
N CYS A 18 7.67 -6.32 1.61
CA CYS A 18 6.71 -6.41 0.51
C CYS A 18 7.37 -6.88 -0.79
N GLN A 19 8.66 -6.60 -1.02
CA GLN A 19 9.37 -7.04 -2.23
C GLN A 19 9.41 -8.57 -2.38
N LEU A 20 9.38 -9.32 -1.29
CA LEU A 20 9.22 -10.78 -1.29
C LEU A 20 7.88 -11.22 -1.89
N TYR A 21 6.84 -10.41 -1.72
CA TYR A 21 5.49 -10.66 -2.22
C TYR A 21 5.22 -10.04 -3.60
N LYS A 22 6.22 -9.40 -4.23
CA LYS A 22 6.04 -8.71 -5.52
C LYS A 22 5.50 -9.62 -6.61
N ASN A 23 5.92 -10.89 -6.63
CA ASN A 23 5.51 -11.87 -7.63
C ASN A 23 4.06 -12.35 -7.48
N LEU A 24 3.39 -12.05 -6.35
CA LEU A 24 1.97 -12.34 -6.16
C LEU A 24 1.06 -11.32 -6.83
N PHE A 25 1.59 -10.13 -7.17
CA PHE A 25 0.82 -9.04 -7.73
C PHE A 25 1.23 -8.77 -9.19
N PRO A 26 0.37 -9.05 -10.17
CA PRO A 26 0.63 -8.70 -11.56
C PRO A 26 0.54 -7.17 -11.79
N GLU A 27 -0.20 -6.45 -10.93
CA GLU A 27 -0.41 -5.01 -11.04
C GLU A 27 0.39 -4.21 -10.00
N VAL A 28 1.09 -3.16 -10.45
CA VAL A 28 1.82 -2.22 -9.59
C VAL A 28 0.89 -1.51 -8.58
N ARG A 29 -0.37 -1.23 -8.97
CA ARG A 29 -1.35 -0.55 -8.12
C ARG A 29 -1.74 -1.40 -6.91
N SER A 30 -1.97 -2.69 -7.12
CA SER A 30 -2.28 -3.64 -6.05
C SER A 30 -1.08 -3.82 -5.11
N PHE A 31 0.14 -3.85 -5.68
CA PHE A 31 1.36 -3.87 -4.88
C PHE A 31 1.53 -2.62 -4.02
N GLU A 32 1.29 -1.42 -4.56
CA GLU A 32 1.31 -0.19 -3.77
C GLU A 32 0.25 -0.19 -2.67
N ALA A 33 -0.98 -0.60 -2.99
CA ALA A 33 -2.05 -0.71 -2.01
C ALA A 33 -1.66 -1.64 -0.85
N PHE A 34 -1.02 -2.76 -1.14
CA PHE A 34 -0.50 -3.70 -0.14
C PHE A 34 0.54 -3.06 0.78
N LYS A 35 1.49 -2.29 0.22
CA LYS A 35 2.50 -1.56 1.00
C LYS A 35 1.86 -0.51 1.91
N TYR A 36 0.94 0.29 1.37
CA TYR A 36 0.20 1.28 2.16
C TYR A 36 -0.63 0.64 3.25
N LEU A 37 -1.28 -0.50 2.98
CA LEU A 37 -2.04 -1.22 3.99
C LEU A 37 -1.15 -1.68 5.15
N HIS A 38 0.02 -2.25 4.86
CA HIS A 38 0.99 -2.65 5.88
C HIS A 38 1.48 -1.48 6.70
N LEU A 39 1.87 -0.38 6.04
CA LEU A 39 2.32 0.82 6.71
C LEU A 39 1.22 1.43 7.60
N GLY A 40 -0.02 1.41 7.14
CA GLY A 40 -1.20 1.79 7.91
C GLY A 40 -1.47 0.90 9.12
N MET A 41 -1.25 -0.41 9.00
CA MET A 41 -1.39 -1.35 10.11
C MET A 41 -0.29 -1.17 11.16
N MET A 42 0.92 -0.78 10.75
CA MET A 42 2.03 -0.46 11.65
C MET A 42 1.90 0.91 12.31
N SER A 43 1.03 1.78 11.76
CA SER A 43 0.80 3.11 12.31
C SER A 43 0.06 3.04 13.64
N ASP A 44 0.46 3.89 14.59
CA ASP A 44 -0.16 3.98 15.92
C ASP A 44 -1.48 4.77 15.86
N ILE A 45 -2.52 4.14 15.32
CA ILE A 45 -3.86 4.71 15.16
C ILE A 45 -4.85 3.91 16.02
N LYS A 46 -5.61 4.61 16.87
CA LYS A 46 -6.66 4.00 17.72
C LYS A 46 -7.67 3.15 16.94
N ARG A 47 -8.05 3.56 15.73
CA ARG A 47 -8.99 2.82 14.87
C ARG A 47 -8.42 2.65 13.47
N LYS A 48 -8.07 1.41 13.11
CA LYS A 48 -7.46 1.03 11.84
C LYS A 48 -8.50 0.84 10.73
N THR A 49 -9.27 1.89 10.41
CA THR A 49 -10.16 1.87 9.24
C THR A 49 -9.40 2.30 7.98
N LEU A 50 -9.85 1.85 6.80
CA LEU A 50 -9.23 2.23 5.52
C LEU A 50 -9.14 3.76 5.32
N PRO A 51 -10.16 4.56 5.66
CA PRO A 51 -10.06 6.01 5.58
C PRO A 51 -9.06 6.61 6.60
N ALA A 52 -8.97 6.04 7.81
CA ALA A 52 -8.03 6.52 8.82
C ALA A 52 -6.57 6.24 8.42
N ILE A 53 -6.32 5.04 7.88
CA ILE A 53 -5.03 4.66 7.30
C ILE A 53 -4.68 5.59 6.14
N ALA A 54 -5.58 5.80 5.18
CA ALA A 54 -5.35 6.70 4.05
C ALA A 54 -5.00 8.12 4.50
N LYS A 55 -5.67 8.63 5.53
CA LYS A 55 -5.41 9.96 6.10
C LYS A 55 -4.02 10.07 6.72
N VAL A 56 -3.59 9.06 7.49
CA VAL A 56 -2.26 9.06 8.13
C VAL A 56 -1.14 8.92 7.11
N LEU A 57 -1.39 8.17 6.02
CA LEU A 57 -0.43 7.99 4.93
C LEU A 57 -0.41 9.15 3.93
N GLY A 58 -1.23 10.19 4.13
CA GLY A 58 -1.33 11.32 3.19
C GLY A 58 -1.87 10.93 1.81
N LEU A 59 -2.54 9.78 1.70
CA LEU A 59 -3.16 9.33 0.45
C LEU A 59 -4.39 10.19 0.16
N LYS A 60 -4.46 10.74 -1.07
CA LYS A 60 -5.61 11.54 -1.50
C LYS A 60 -6.93 10.76 -1.49
N ASN A 61 -6.87 9.44 -1.77
CA ASN A 61 -8.06 8.58 -1.87
C ASN A 61 -7.86 7.25 -1.13
N HIS A 62 -8.83 6.89 -0.28
CA HIS A 62 -8.92 5.57 0.36
C HIS A 62 -9.39 4.46 -0.60
N GLN A 63 -9.84 4.84 -1.81
CA GLN A 63 -10.34 3.90 -2.82
C GLN A 63 -9.29 2.87 -3.22
N ILE A 64 -8.00 3.24 -3.25
CA ILE A 64 -6.91 2.31 -3.56
C ILE A 64 -6.87 1.14 -2.57
N LEU A 65 -7.09 1.43 -1.28
CA LEU A 65 -7.14 0.40 -0.23
C LEU A 65 -8.44 -0.41 -0.28
N HIS A 66 -9.55 0.21 -0.69
CA HIS A 66 -10.83 -0.48 -0.86
C HIS A 66 -10.82 -1.44 -2.05
N HIS A 67 -10.34 -0.98 -3.21
CA HIS A 67 -10.18 -1.80 -4.43
C HIS A 67 -9.20 -2.95 -4.25
N PHE A 68 -8.28 -2.85 -3.30
CA PHE A 68 -7.40 -3.96 -2.96
C PHE A 68 -8.11 -5.08 -2.18
N LEU A 69 -9.15 -4.74 -1.42
CA LEU A 69 -9.88 -5.68 -0.55
C LEU A 69 -11.21 -6.18 -1.13
N THR A 70 -11.65 -5.61 -2.27
CA THR A 70 -12.90 -5.98 -2.96
C THR A 70 -12.57 -6.76 -4.21
#